data_AF-A0A8K0RJD1-F1
#
_entry.id   AF-A0A8K0RJD1-F1
#
_cell.length_a   1.000
_cell.length_b   1.000
_cell.length_c   1.000
_cell.angle_alpha   90.00
_cell.angle_beta   90.00
_cell.angle_gamma   90.00
#
_symmetry.space_group_name_H-M   'P 1'
#
loop_
_entity.id
_entity.type
_entity.pdbx_description
1 polymer ?
#
loop_
_entity_poly.entity_id
_entity_poly.type
_entity_poly.pdbx_seq_one_letter_code
_entity_poly.pdbx_strand_id
1 'polypeptide(L)'
;IIITTSASDRRFLIGMGGTIAHRSSSQTNIMVARYSVTLGLQDDQNPYTAELEAIEMALKYMPNGLQYRELTVFSSSQLSLKAVTRHGNNQVRLPSDRFISISND
;
A
#
# COMPACT_ATOMS: atom_id res chain seq x y z
N ILE A 1 -6.13 -10.29 -0.37
CA ILE A 1 -5.19 -9.61 -1.31
C ILE A 1 -4.11 -8.99 -0.48
N ILE A 2 -2.86 -9.09 -0.91
CA ILE A 2 -1.72 -8.50 -0.22
C ILE A 2 -1.25 -7.32 -1.06
N ILE A 3 -1.19 -6.16 -0.43
CA ILE A 3 -0.59 -4.95 -0.97
C ILE A 3 0.65 -4.67 -0.13
N THR A 4 1.76 -4.44 -0.80
CA THR A 4 3.03 -4.09 -0.18
C THR A 4 3.50 -2.79 -0.81
N THR A 5 3.68 -1.74 -0.03
CA THR A 5 4.11 -0.42 -0.50
C THR A 5 5.43 -0.01 0.12
N SER A 6 6.15 0.85 -0.59
CA SER A 6 7.30 1.56 -0.05
C SER A 6 7.50 2.90 -0.72
N ALA A 7 8.02 3.86 0.04
CA ALA A 7 8.62 5.08 -0.44
C ALA A 7 10.14 4.98 -0.35
N SER A 8 10.82 5.66 -1.27
CA SER A 8 12.27 5.75 -1.29
C SER A 8 12.70 7.20 -1.34
N ASP A 9 13.64 7.56 -0.48
CA ASP A 9 14.44 8.77 -0.61
C ASP A 9 15.87 8.34 -0.96
N ARG A 10 16.24 8.54 -2.22
CA ARG A 10 17.58 8.19 -2.70
C ARG A 10 18.08 9.23 -3.68
N ARG A 11 19.31 9.69 -3.46
CA ARG A 11 19.98 10.66 -4.33
C ARG A 11 19.14 11.92 -4.56
N PHE A 12 18.52 12.44 -3.49
CA PHE A 12 17.66 13.62 -3.51
C PHE A 12 16.37 13.46 -4.33
N LEU A 13 16.02 12.22 -4.70
CA LEU A 13 14.80 11.90 -5.42
C LEU A 13 13.88 11.08 -4.53
N ILE A 14 12.63 11.50 -4.45
CA ILE A 14 11.56 10.77 -3.81
C ILE A 14 10.87 9.91 -4.85
N GLY A 15 10.70 8.65 -4.51
CA GLY A 15 9.95 7.68 -5.28
C GLY A 15 8.98 6.92 -4.40
N MET A 16 8.02 6.29 -5.05
CA MET A 16 7.08 5.38 -4.43
C MET A 16 6.92 4.12 -5.27
N GLY A 17 6.54 3.03 -4.63
CA GLY A 17 6.33 1.77 -5.31
C GLY A 17 5.46 0.83 -4.50
N GLY A 18 5.08 -0.25 -5.16
CA GLY A 18 4.33 -1.30 -4.50
C GLY A 18 4.01 -2.48 -5.40
N THR A 19 3.53 -3.53 -4.75
CA THR A 19 3.09 -4.76 -5.39
C THR A 19 1.70 -5.13 -4.89
N ILE A 20 0.93 -5.75 -5.77
CA ILE A 20 -0.36 -6.35 -5.45
C ILE A 20 -0.21 -7.84 -5.72
N ALA A 21 -0.59 -8.67 -4.76
CA ALA A 21 -0.50 -10.12 -4.85
C ALA A 21 -1.77 -10.81 -4.34
N HIS A 22 -2.11 -11.93 -4.97
CA HIS A 22 -3.13 -12.84 -4.49
C HIS A 22 -2.51 -13.85 -3.51
N ARG A 23 -3.18 -14.06 -2.38
CA ARG A 23 -2.82 -15.11 -1.43
C ARG A 23 -3.27 -16.46 -2.02
N SER A 24 -2.33 -17.26 -2.50
CA SER A 24 -2.63 -18.61 -2.96
C SER A 24 -2.74 -19.56 -1.76
N SER A 25 -3.45 -20.68 -1.97
CA SER A 25 -3.46 -21.81 -1.02
C SER A 25 -2.14 -22.57 -1.03
N SER A 26 -1.41 -22.54 -2.15
CA SER A 26 0.03 -22.84 -2.17
C SER A 26 0.74 -21.71 -1.45
N GLN A 27 1.71 -22.01 -0.58
CA GLN A 27 2.41 -21.06 0.31
C GLN A 27 3.16 -19.89 -0.39
N THR A 28 2.95 -19.68 -1.68
CA THR A 28 3.53 -18.64 -2.51
C THR A 28 2.45 -17.63 -2.94
N ASN A 29 2.66 -16.36 -2.61
CA ASN A 29 1.80 -15.28 -3.08
C ASN A 29 2.01 -15.09 -4.60
N ILE A 30 0.90 -14.99 -5.35
CA ILE A 30 0.94 -14.78 -6.80
C ILE A 30 0.88 -13.27 -7.05
N MET A 31 1.98 -12.66 -7.50
CA MET A 31 2.02 -11.24 -7.84
C MET A 31 1.16 -10.97 -9.08
N VAL A 32 0.24 -10.02 -8.97
CA VAL A 32 -0.68 -9.63 -10.04
C VAL A 32 -0.33 -8.28 -10.65
N ALA A 33 0.31 -7.40 -9.88
CA ALA A 33 0.78 -6.10 -10.37
C ALA A 33 1.99 -5.61 -9.57
N ARG A 34 2.82 -4.78 -10.21
CA ARG A 34 3.91 -4.03 -9.59
C ARG A 34 4.03 -2.67 -10.24
N TYR A 35 4.32 -1.66 -9.45
CA TYR A 35 4.59 -0.31 -9.93
C TYR A 35 5.75 0.32 -9.15
N SER A 36 6.37 1.31 -9.78
CA SER A 36 7.38 2.19 -9.20
C SER A 36 7.36 3.51 -9.96
N VAL A 37 7.33 4.61 -9.24
CA VAL A 37 7.18 5.96 -9.78
C VAL A 37 8.14 6.90 -9.03
N THR A 38 8.90 7.70 -9.77
CA THR A 38 9.66 8.82 -9.21
C THR A 38 8.74 10.05 -9.17
N LEU A 39 8.56 10.62 -7.98
CA LEU A 39 7.66 11.76 -7.76
C LEU A 39 8.37 13.10 -8.00
N GLY A 40 9.64 13.20 -7.65
CA GLY A 40 10.40 14.44 -7.82
C GLY A 40 11.56 14.57 -6.85
N LEU A 41 12.03 15.80 -6.66
CA LEU A 41 13.10 16.13 -5.72
C LEU A 41 12.59 16.10 -4.28
N GLN A 42 13.46 15.74 -3.33
CA GLN A 42 13.14 15.73 -1.89
C GLN A 42 12.77 17.11 -1.31
N ASP A 43 13.18 18.19 -1.98
CA ASP A 43 12.85 19.55 -1.54
C ASP A 43 11.38 19.89 -1.81
N ASP A 44 10.78 19.23 -2.81
CA ASP A 44 9.39 19.42 -3.23
C ASP A 44 8.46 18.30 -2.74
N GLN A 45 9.02 17.13 -2.41
CA GLN A 45 8.30 15.90 -2.13
C GLN A 45 8.65 15.35 -0.75
N ASN A 46 7.65 14.81 -0.05
CA ASN A 46 7.84 14.18 1.26
C ASN A 46 7.75 12.65 1.14
N PRO A 47 8.74 11.87 1.60
CA PRO A 47 8.68 10.41 1.63
C PRO A 47 7.42 9.85 2.33
N TYR A 48 6.92 10.54 3.35
CA TYR A 48 5.68 10.17 4.04
C TYR A 48 4.46 10.28 3.11
N THR A 49 4.36 11.39 2.37
CA THR A 49 3.30 11.61 1.37
C THR A 49 3.43 10.61 0.23
N ALA A 50 4.65 10.35 -0.24
CA ALA A 50 4.94 9.37 -1.27
C ALA A 50 4.44 7.96 -0.90
N GLU A 51 4.61 7.56 0.37
CA GLU A 51 4.10 6.27 0.84
C GLU A 51 2.55 6.24 0.89
N LEU A 52 1.91 7.34 1.31
CA LEU A 52 0.44 7.43 1.29
C LEU A 52 -0.11 7.37 -0.14
N GLU A 53 0.54 8.06 -1.08
CA GLU A 53 0.22 7.97 -2.51
C GLU A 53 0.46 6.57 -3.06
N ALA A 54 1.48 5.86 -2.58
CA ALA A 54 1.70 4.46 -2.94
C ALA A 54 0.50 3.60 -2.55
N ILE A 55 -0.02 3.76 -1.32
CA ILE A 55 -1.18 3.03 -0.84
C ILE A 55 -2.43 3.42 -1.65
N GLU A 56 -2.66 4.71 -1.88
CA GLU A 56 -3.78 5.18 -2.70
C GLU A 56 -3.72 4.58 -4.11
N MET A 57 -2.55 4.60 -4.74
CA MET A 57 -2.36 4.11 -6.10
C MET A 57 -2.67 2.62 -6.22
N ALA A 58 -2.28 1.82 -5.22
CA ALA A 58 -2.62 0.39 -5.18
C ALA A 58 -4.13 0.15 -5.04
N LEU A 59 -4.82 0.97 -4.25
CA LEU A 59 -6.26 0.88 -4.06
C LEU A 59 -7.05 1.35 -5.29
N LYS A 60 -6.58 2.43 -5.94
CA LYS A 60 -7.24 3.03 -7.11
C LYS A 60 -7.13 2.18 -8.36
N TYR A 61 -5.96 1.58 -8.60
CA TYR A 61 -5.67 0.78 -9.80
C TYR A 61 -5.66 -0.72 -9.53
N MET A 62 -6.39 -1.15 -8.50
CA MET A 62 -6.54 -2.56 -8.16
C MET A 62 -7.16 -3.33 -9.35
N PRO A 63 -6.58 -4.49 -9.76
CA PRO A 63 -7.13 -5.26 -10.86
C PRO A 63 -8.62 -5.60 -10.68
N ASN A 64 -9.39 -5.47 -11.75
CA ASN A 64 -10.81 -5.83 -11.77
C ASN A 64 -11.01 -7.28 -11.30
N GLY A 65 -12.00 -7.50 -10.43
CA GLY A 65 -12.26 -8.82 -9.81
C GLY A 65 -11.61 -9.05 -8.45
N LEU A 66 -10.75 -8.14 -7.96
CA LEU A 66 -10.15 -8.21 -6.62
C LEU A 66 -10.77 -7.23 -5.60
N GLN A 67 -11.74 -6.43 -6.05
CA GLN A 67 -12.31 -5.27 -5.35
C GLN A 67 -13.16 -5.63 -4.10
N TYR A 68 -13.58 -6.90 -3.98
CA TYR A 68 -14.47 -7.40 -2.92
C TYR A 68 -13.82 -8.45 -2.00
N ARG A 69 -12.48 -8.56 -2.04
CA ARG A 69 -11.73 -9.51 -1.20
C ARG A 69 -11.11 -8.79 -0.02
N GLU A 70 -10.95 -9.50 1.10
CA GLU A 70 -10.18 -8.99 2.25
C GLU A 70 -8.79 -8.54 1.80
N LEU A 71 -8.35 -7.40 2.31
CA LEU A 71 -7.14 -6.72 1.87
C LEU A 71 -6.18 -6.57 3.05
N THR A 72 -4.91 -6.87 2.82
CA THR A 72 -3.84 -6.66 3.79
C THR A 72 -2.83 -5.70 3.20
N VAL A 73 -2.59 -4.56 3.87
CA VAL A 73 -1.56 -3.58 3.45
C VAL A 73 -0.37 -3.70 4.37
N PHE A 74 0.80 -3.86 3.77
CA PHE A 74 2.10 -3.70 4.38
C PHE A 74 2.73 -2.45 3.78
N SER A 75 3.39 -1.65 4.62
CA SER A 75 4.05 -0.42 4.22
C SER A 75 5.36 -0.30 4.96
N SER A 76 6.35 0.29 4.30
CA SER A 76 7.65 0.56 4.93
C SER A 76 7.60 1.69 5.97
N SER A 77 6.50 2.45 6.03
CA SER A 77 6.30 3.56 6.97
C SER A 77 5.16 3.28 7.95
N GLN A 78 5.52 3.07 9.22
CA GLN A 78 4.55 2.90 10.30
C GLN A 78 3.66 4.14 10.51
N LEU A 79 4.17 5.34 10.21
CA LEU A 79 3.39 6.58 10.30
C LEU A 79 2.29 6.61 9.24
N SER A 80 2.60 6.15 8.03
CA SER A 80 1.66 6.10 6.92
C SER A 80 0.58 5.06 7.18
N LEU A 81 0.95 3.91 7.74
CA LEU A 81 -0.01 2.93 8.24
C LEU A 81 -0.96 3.55 9.26
N LYS A 82 -0.45 4.14 10.35
CA LYS A 82 -1.27 4.76 11.41
C LYS A 82 -2.24 5.83 10.89
N ALA A 83 -1.86 6.59 9.86
CA ALA A 83 -2.72 7.58 9.25
C ALA A 83 -3.91 6.94 8.52
N VAL A 84 -3.69 5.79 7.89
CA VAL A 84 -4.75 4.99 7.26
C VAL A 84 -5.59 4.25 8.32
N THR A 85 -4.98 3.78 9.42
CA THR A 85 -5.66 3.04 10.52
C THR A 85 -6.40 3.89 11.54
N ARG A 86 -6.82 5.13 11.24
CA ARG A 86 -7.50 6.01 12.21
C ARG A 86 -8.94 5.57 12.53
N HIS A 87 -9.13 4.33 12.97
CA HIS A 87 -10.30 3.75 13.64
C HIS A 87 -9.86 2.53 14.50
N GLY A 88 -9.14 2.78 15.60
CA GLY A 88 -9.16 2.04 16.88
C GLY A 88 -8.75 0.56 16.96
N ASN A 89 -8.82 -0.21 15.88
CA ASN A 89 -8.39 -1.60 15.76
C ASN A 89 -7.60 -1.65 14.45
N ASN A 90 -6.62 -2.55 14.28
CA ASN A 90 -5.79 -2.66 13.07
C ASN A 90 -6.57 -3.13 11.81
N GLN A 91 -7.84 -2.74 11.70
CA GLN A 91 -8.82 -3.02 10.68
C GLN A 91 -9.55 -1.71 10.33
N VAL A 92 -9.38 -1.22 9.10
CA VAL A 92 -10.17 -0.10 8.59
C VAL A 92 -11.39 -0.67 7.89
N ARG A 93 -12.59 -0.37 8.41
CA ARG A 93 -13.87 -0.69 7.75
C ARG A 93 -14.20 0.39 6.74
N LEU A 94 -14.11 0.08 5.46
CA LEU A 94 -14.60 0.97 4.40
C LEU A 94 -16.14 0.89 4.32
N PRO A 95 -16.83 1.88 3.72
CA PRO A 95 -18.30 1.98 3.68
C PRO A 95 -19.07 0.80 3.07
N SER A 96 -18.37 -0.21 2.57
CA SER A 96 -18.93 -1.36 1.85
C SER A 96 -18.48 -2.71 2.44
N ASP A 97 -18.41 -2.83 3.77
CA ASP A 97 -18.03 -4.06 4.50
C ASP A 97 -16.66 -4.65 4.10
N ARG A 98 -15.69 -3.80 3.73
CA ARG A 98 -14.30 -4.22 3.48
C ARG A 98 -13.46 -4.08 4.73
N PHE A 99 -12.58 -5.05 4.98
CA PHE A 99 -11.58 -5.00 6.04
C PHE A 99 -10.19 -4.80 5.43
N ILE A 100 -9.47 -3.77 5.87
CA ILE A 100 -8.04 -3.60 5.62
C ILE A 100 -7.29 -4.04 6.86
N SER A 101 -6.68 -5.21 6.84
CA SER A 101 -5.78 -5.66 7.89
C SER A 101 -4.40 -5.04 7.65
N ILE A 102 -3.95 -4.19 8.58
CA ILE A 102 -2.63 -3.57 8.48
C ILE A 102 -1.67 -4.31 9.40
N SER A 103 -0.62 -4.90 8.83
CA SER A 103 0.41 -5.63 9.58
C SER A 103 1.76 -4.95 9.37
N ASN A 104 2.56 -4.92 10.44
CA ASN A 104 3.98 -4.65 10.33
C ASN A 104 4.68 -5.97 9.95
N ASP A 105 5.73 -5.89 9.13
CA ASP A 105 6.75 -6.95 9.03
C ASP A 105 7.64 -6.94 10.27
#